data_AF-A0A7V3P323-F1
#
_entry.id   AF-A0A7V3P323-F1
#
_cell.length_a   1.000
_cell.length_b   1.000
_cell.length_c   1.000
_cell.angle_alpha   90.00
_cell.angle_beta   90.00
_cell.angle_gamma   90.00
#
_symmetry.space_group_name_H-M   'P 1'
#
loop_
_entity.id
_entity.type
_entity.pdbx_description
1 polymer ?
#
loop_
_entity_poly.entity_id
_entity_poly.type
_entity_poly.pdbx_seq_one_letter_code
_entity_poly.pdbx_strand_id
1 'polypeptide(L)'
;MTSPNGIAQLVKNCPVLSLRDTVRRAASLLRATGASRLPVRKNDSIVGTVSERSVASVLAEAGNVDEVLDMPVEPLVEYDVTLVDIRVDPQEAARIFAASEEDVVPVVDNHGAFRGLLYRRDLLAYLTKNLRPPMVAGMATPLGVYLTTGAVSGGTGNAGLFLSGVSLSVMIILSAVMVDLLQRGFSMLTGIDVARLLASPPLTYTPNIYDIAFYLTTALTIVVFFVLMRVSPLAGYHAAEHMTVHAIESGEVLDPEFVGRMPRVHPRCGTNLLAAAGVFVILTTKMSSSVGVLLALVVVVIGWRAVGSWLQYFVTTKEPSARQLASGIAAGRQLLDRYQQEPNRIPSPFERIWNIGFLQTAAGMVTVLYLAQLVMGYSVL
;
A
#
# COMPACT_ATOMS: atom_id res chain seq x y z
N MET A 1 8.54 19.48 26.59
CA MET A 1 8.65 19.63 25.11
C MET A 1 7.25 19.93 24.59
N THR A 2 6.86 21.20 24.59
CA THR A 2 5.59 21.65 24.02
C THR A 2 5.68 21.52 22.51
N SER A 3 4.81 20.70 21.90
CA SER A 3 4.68 20.63 20.46
C SER A 3 4.28 22.02 19.95
N PRO A 4 5.00 22.64 18.98
CA PRO A 4 4.69 24.00 18.52
C PRO A 4 3.27 24.19 17.94
N ASN A 5 2.53 23.11 17.70
CA ASN A 5 1.31 23.10 16.88
C ASN A 5 0.03 22.60 17.59
N GLY A 6 0.01 22.47 18.92
CA GLY A 6 -1.18 22.02 19.66
C GLY A 6 -1.72 20.66 19.17
N ILE A 7 -3.04 20.53 19.06
CA ILE A 7 -3.73 19.35 18.52
C ILE A 7 -3.98 19.40 17.01
N ALA A 8 -3.53 20.44 16.30
CA ALA A 8 -3.89 20.71 14.91
C ALA A 8 -3.71 19.52 13.96
N GLN A 9 -2.61 18.79 14.09
CA GLN A 9 -2.27 17.64 13.24
C GLN A 9 -3.17 16.40 13.46
N LEU A 10 -3.90 16.36 14.58
CA LEU A 10 -4.81 15.27 14.93
C LEU A 10 -6.25 15.55 14.49
N VAL A 11 -6.55 16.78 14.10
CA VAL A 11 -7.87 17.20 13.65
C VAL A 11 -8.20 16.56 12.31
N LYS A 12 -9.37 15.93 12.22
CA LYS A 12 -9.89 15.35 10.99
C LYS A 12 -11.03 16.19 10.45
N ASN A 13 -11.04 16.37 9.13
CA ASN A 13 -12.16 17.02 8.45
C ASN A 13 -13.42 16.17 8.63
N CYS A 14 -14.53 16.83 8.93
CA CYS A 14 -15.82 16.19 9.11
C CYS A 14 -16.92 17.02 8.43
N PRO A 15 -17.90 16.37 7.78
CA PRO A 15 -19.12 17.05 7.37
C PRO A 15 -19.84 17.64 8.58
N VAL A 16 -20.46 18.80 8.38
CA VAL A 16 -21.20 19.55 9.40
C VAL A 16 -22.68 19.55 9.03
N LEU A 17 -23.54 19.32 10.01
CA LEU A 17 -24.99 19.32 9.83
C LEU A 17 -25.55 20.75 9.86
N SER A 18 -26.61 20.98 9.10
CA SER A 18 -27.52 22.12 9.27
C SER A 18 -28.70 21.71 10.16
N LEU A 19 -29.33 22.67 10.85
CA LEU A 19 -30.56 22.42 11.63
C LEU A 19 -31.69 21.79 10.80
N ARG A 20 -31.70 22.05 9.48
CA ARG A 20 -32.69 21.52 8.54
C ARG A 20 -32.29 20.21 7.87
N ASP A 21 -31.08 19.72 8.12
CA ASP A 21 -30.70 18.39 7.63
C ASP A 21 -31.60 17.34 8.28
N THR A 22 -31.85 16.24 7.56
CA THR A 22 -32.78 15.20 8.04
C THR A 22 -32.09 14.21 8.97
N VAL A 23 -32.88 13.53 9.81
CA VAL A 23 -32.38 12.41 10.65
C VAL A 23 -31.71 11.34 9.80
N ARG A 24 -32.28 11.01 8.63
CA ARG A 24 -31.69 10.11 7.64
C ARG A 24 -30.28 10.53 7.21
N ARG A 25 -30.09 11.83 6.93
CA ARG A 25 -28.78 12.38 6.56
C ARG A 25 -27.81 12.32 7.73
N ALA A 26 -28.23 12.69 8.94
CA ALA A 26 -27.39 12.60 10.14
C ALA A 26 -26.93 11.16 10.39
N ALA A 27 -27.85 10.18 10.39
CA ALA A 27 -27.51 8.76 10.51
C ALA A 27 -26.53 8.29 9.44
N SER A 28 -26.73 8.73 8.19
CA SER A 28 -25.83 8.39 7.08
C SER A 28 -24.43 8.96 7.27
N LEU A 29 -24.32 10.20 7.75
CA LEU A 29 -23.04 10.87 8.01
C LEU A 29 -22.33 10.31 9.25
N LEU A 30 -23.05 9.96 10.32
CA LEU A 30 -22.49 9.28 11.50
C LEU A 30 -21.83 7.96 11.07
N ARG A 31 -22.56 7.15 10.30
CA ARG A 31 -22.02 5.90 9.73
C ARG A 31 -20.82 6.13 8.81
N ALA A 32 -20.89 7.13 7.92
CA ALA A 32 -19.83 7.39 6.94
C ALA A 32 -18.53 7.90 7.59
N THR A 33 -18.65 8.66 8.68
CA THR A 33 -17.50 9.22 9.40
C THR A 33 -16.98 8.30 10.49
N GLY A 34 -17.82 7.39 11.01
CA GLY A 34 -17.51 6.59 12.19
C GLY A 34 -17.33 7.45 13.45
N ALA A 35 -18.01 8.59 13.49
CA ALA A 35 -18.11 9.48 14.64
C ALA A 35 -19.39 9.16 15.41
N SER A 36 -19.31 9.18 16.74
CA SER A 36 -20.48 9.02 17.62
C SER A 36 -21.38 10.26 17.63
N ARG A 37 -20.87 11.40 17.17
CA ARG A 37 -21.59 12.68 17.10
C ARG A 37 -21.08 13.55 15.97
N LEU A 38 -21.96 14.38 15.44
CA LEU A 38 -21.67 15.34 14.39
C LEU A 38 -21.96 16.76 14.86
N PRO A 39 -21.11 17.74 14.49
CA PRO A 39 -21.35 19.13 14.81
C PRO A 39 -22.51 19.68 13.96
N VAL A 40 -23.33 20.52 14.57
CA VAL A 40 -24.44 21.24 13.94
C VAL A 40 -24.07 22.71 13.87
N ARG A 41 -24.16 23.28 12.67
CA ARG A 41 -23.85 24.69 12.41
C ARG A 41 -25.11 25.49 12.17
N LYS A 42 -25.13 26.69 12.75
CA LYS A 42 -26.06 27.76 12.40
C LYS A 42 -25.23 28.98 11.98
N ASN A 43 -25.46 29.47 10.76
CA ASN A 43 -24.63 30.48 10.11
C ASN A 43 -23.17 30.01 9.99
N ASP A 44 -22.26 30.49 10.85
CA ASP A 44 -20.83 30.16 10.83
C ASP A 44 -20.28 29.62 12.15
N SER A 45 -21.17 29.31 13.10
CA SER A 45 -20.79 28.80 14.43
C SER A 45 -21.40 27.44 14.70
N ILE A 46 -20.64 26.59 15.39
CA ILE A 46 -21.17 25.33 15.93
C ILE A 46 -22.10 25.67 17.08
N VAL A 47 -23.36 25.27 16.97
CA VAL A 47 -24.41 25.55 17.96
C VAL A 47 -24.75 24.33 18.80
N GLY A 48 -24.37 23.14 18.37
CA GLY A 48 -24.76 21.89 19.00
C GLY A 48 -24.10 20.68 18.34
N THR A 49 -24.41 19.50 18.85
CA THR A 49 -24.08 18.24 18.18
C THR A 49 -25.30 17.33 18.08
N VAL A 50 -25.28 16.40 17.13
CA VAL A 50 -26.26 15.30 17.04
C VAL A 50 -25.50 14.01 17.22
N SER A 51 -25.89 13.20 18.20
CA SER A 51 -25.21 11.96 18.57
C SER A 51 -25.92 10.73 18.02
N GLU A 52 -25.20 9.60 17.95
CA GLU A 52 -25.79 8.28 17.72
C GLU A 52 -26.88 7.98 18.75
N ARG A 53 -26.70 8.44 19.99
CA ARG A 53 -27.68 8.29 21.08
C ARG A 53 -28.96 9.06 20.79
N SER A 54 -28.89 10.33 20.37
CA SER A 54 -30.09 11.13 20.10
C SER A 54 -30.86 10.61 18.89
N VAL A 55 -30.15 10.19 17.83
CA VAL A 55 -30.75 9.53 16.66
C VAL A 55 -31.41 8.20 17.06
N ALA A 56 -30.72 7.35 17.83
CA ALA A 56 -31.27 6.07 18.28
C ALA A 56 -32.51 6.25 19.17
N SER A 57 -32.50 7.24 20.07
CA SER A 57 -33.64 7.54 20.95
C SER A 57 -34.89 7.90 20.14
N VAL A 58 -34.75 8.80 19.18
CA VAL A 58 -35.87 9.26 18.35
C VAL A 58 -36.41 8.14 17.44
N LEU A 59 -35.52 7.28 16.92
CA LEU A 59 -35.95 6.11 16.14
C LEU A 59 -36.64 5.05 17.01
N ALA A 60 -36.21 4.86 18.27
CA ALA A 60 -36.83 3.90 19.18
C ALA A 60 -38.23 4.33 19.62
N GLU A 61 -38.49 5.63 19.72
CA GLU A 61 -39.79 6.20 20.07
C GLU A 61 -40.70 6.42 18.84
N ALA A 62 -40.20 6.19 17.63
CA ALA A 62 -40.93 6.42 16.40
C ALA A 62 -42.11 5.45 16.23
N GLY A 63 -43.33 5.98 16.17
CA GLY A 63 -44.50 5.20 15.73
C GLY A 63 -44.42 4.80 14.25
N ASN A 64 -43.79 5.65 13.43
CA ASN A 64 -43.47 5.40 12.03
C ASN A 64 -42.05 5.90 11.74
N VAL A 65 -41.14 4.97 11.44
CA VAL A 65 -39.73 5.29 11.19
C VAL A 65 -39.56 6.16 9.94
N ASP A 66 -40.36 5.94 8.88
CA ASP A 66 -40.19 6.69 7.63
C ASP A 66 -40.48 8.18 7.79
N GLU A 67 -41.47 8.54 8.62
CA GLU A 67 -41.78 9.94 8.96
C GLU A 67 -40.64 10.60 9.74
N VAL A 68 -40.08 9.89 10.70
CA VAL A 68 -38.95 10.35 11.52
C VAL A 68 -37.68 10.50 10.69
N LEU A 69 -37.45 9.64 9.71
CA LEU A 69 -36.24 9.72 8.89
C LEU A 69 -36.14 11.04 8.10
N ASP A 70 -37.28 11.62 7.69
CA ASP A 70 -37.31 12.84 6.89
C ASP A 70 -37.52 14.11 7.74
N MET A 71 -37.69 13.97 9.06
CA MET A 71 -37.78 15.11 9.97
C MET A 71 -36.41 15.83 10.11
N PRO A 72 -36.40 17.15 10.38
CA PRO A 72 -35.18 17.90 10.64
C PRO A 72 -34.49 17.46 11.94
N VAL A 73 -33.17 17.59 12.00
CA VAL A 73 -32.36 17.24 13.18
C VAL A 73 -32.46 18.26 14.32
N GLU A 74 -33.05 19.44 14.10
CA GLU A 74 -33.19 20.50 15.11
C GLU A 74 -33.68 20.01 16.49
N PRO A 75 -34.68 19.10 16.61
CA PRO A 75 -35.12 18.57 17.91
C PRO A 75 -34.13 17.61 18.58
N LEU A 76 -33.16 17.07 17.83
CA LEU A 76 -32.14 16.12 18.29
C LEU A 76 -30.84 16.81 18.71
N VAL A 77 -30.76 18.13 18.59
CA VAL A 77 -29.53 18.89 18.83
C VAL A 77 -29.26 18.98 20.33
N GLU A 78 -28.10 18.47 20.73
CA GLU A 78 -27.52 18.64 22.04
C GLU A 78 -26.71 19.95 22.06
N TYR A 79 -27.20 20.96 22.79
CA TYR A 79 -26.61 22.31 22.82
C TYR A 79 -25.43 22.44 23.80
N ASP A 80 -25.29 21.52 24.74
CA ASP A 80 -24.13 21.46 25.64
C ASP A 80 -22.96 20.79 24.89
N VAL A 81 -22.10 21.61 24.29
CA VAL A 81 -21.00 21.13 23.44
C VAL A 81 -19.66 21.48 24.07
N THR A 82 -18.86 20.45 24.31
CA THR A 82 -17.45 20.60 24.64
C THR A 82 -16.67 21.00 23.39
N LEU A 83 -16.28 22.27 23.29
CA LEU A 83 -15.42 22.78 22.21
C LEU A 83 -13.95 22.79 22.66
N VAL A 84 -13.05 22.40 21.76
CA VAL A 84 -11.60 22.42 22.02
C VAL A 84 -10.89 23.38 21.06
N ASP A 85 -10.04 24.26 21.57
CA ASP A 85 -9.22 25.15 20.74
C ASP A 85 -8.07 24.37 20.08
N ILE A 86 -7.83 24.60 18.80
CA ILE A 86 -6.83 23.90 17.99
C ILE A 86 -5.39 23.97 18.54
N ARG A 87 -5.08 24.98 19.35
CA ARG A 87 -3.76 25.20 19.95
C ARG A 87 -3.57 24.51 21.29
N VAL A 88 -4.62 23.91 21.84
CA VAL A 88 -4.57 23.18 23.12
C VAL A 88 -3.50 22.09 23.05
N ASP A 89 -2.75 21.92 24.14
CA ASP A 89 -1.76 20.85 24.24
C ASP A 89 -2.45 19.48 24.26
N PRO A 90 -1.90 18.45 23.60
CA PRO A 90 -2.48 17.10 23.61
C PRO A 90 -2.78 16.53 25.01
N GLN A 91 -2.00 16.85 26.04
CA GLN A 91 -2.29 16.39 27.41
C GLN A 91 -3.50 17.10 28.00
N GLU A 92 -3.68 18.38 27.71
CA GLU A 92 -4.85 19.14 28.15
C GLU A 92 -6.11 18.65 27.43
N ALA A 93 -6.03 18.39 26.12
CA ALA A 93 -7.12 17.75 25.38
C ALA A 93 -7.49 16.38 25.99
N ALA A 94 -6.50 15.63 26.52
CA ALA A 94 -6.77 14.36 27.19
C ALA A 94 -7.47 14.54 28.54
N ARG A 95 -7.20 15.63 29.28
CA ARG A 95 -7.95 15.97 30.50
C ARG A 95 -9.40 16.31 30.18
N ILE A 96 -9.65 17.04 29.10
CA ILE A 96 -11.00 17.33 28.62
C ILE A 96 -11.75 16.02 28.33
N PHE A 97 -11.13 15.08 27.61
CA PHE A 97 -11.70 13.75 27.37
C PHE A 97 -11.82 12.86 28.61
N ALA A 98 -11.03 13.10 29.66
CA ALA A 98 -11.15 12.36 30.91
C ALA A 98 -12.29 12.90 31.79
N ALA A 99 -12.62 14.18 31.63
CA ALA A 99 -13.72 14.84 32.34
C ALA A 99 -15.06 14.72 31.61
N SER A 100 -15.08 14.25 30.37
CA SER A 100 -16.27 14.07 29.55
C SER A 100 -16.48 12.60 29.16
N GLU A 101 -17.72 12.21 28.90
CA GLU A 101 -18.03 10.89 28.31
C GLU A 101 -17.89 10.89 26.78
N GLU A 102 -17.41 11.99 26.21
CA GLU A 102 -17.31 12.16 24.76
C GLU A 102 -16.11 11.39 24.20
N ASP A 103 -16.27 10.74 23.06
CA ASP A 103 -15.22 10.07 22.30
C ASP A 103 -14.76 10.87 21.07
N VAL A 104 -15.47 11.96 20.75
CA VAL A 104 -15.11 12.92 19.71
C VAL A 104 -15.62 14.31 20.08
N VAL A 105 -14.79 15.33 19.87
CA VAL A 105 -15.10 16.74 20.20
C VAL A 105 -14.90 17.64 18.98
N PRO A 106 -15.75 18.66 18.77
CA PRO A 106 -15.50 19.70 17.77
C PRO A 106 -14.30 20.56 18.14
N VAL A 107 -13.43 20.79 17.15
CA VAL A 107 -12.26 21.66 17.29
C VAL A 107 -12.54 22.98 16.59
N VAL A 108 -12.27 24.07 17.29
CA VAL A 108 -12.42 25.44 16.81
C VAL A 108 -11.07 26.15 16.85
N ASP A 109 -10.94 27.23 16.08
CA ASP A 109 -9.82 28.15 16.26
C ASP A 109 -10.14 29.28 17.26
N ASN A 110 -9.17 30.17 17.42
CA ASN A 110 -9.20 31.33 18.31
C ASN A 110 -10.37 32.29 18.01
N HIS A 111 -10.94 32.22 16.81
CA HIS A 111 -12.04 33.06 16.35
C HIS A 111 -13.39 32.32 16.41
N GLY A 112 -13.40 31.09 16.93
CA GLY A 112 -14.58 30.23 17.01
C GLY A 112 -14.94 29.54 15.70
N ALA A 113 -14.09 29.63 14.66
CA ALA A 113 -14.35 28.97 13.40
C ALA A 113 -14.07 27.46 13.52
N PHE A 114 -14.99 26.64 13.01
CA PHE A 114 -14.88 25.19 13.05
C PHE A 114 -13.71 24.70 12.18
N ARG A 115 -12.84 23.87 12.76
CA ARG A 115 -11.65 23.31 12.08
C ARG A 115 -11.73 21.81 11.86
N GLY A 116 -12.61 21.09 12.56
CA GLY A 116 -12.83 19.67 12.36
C GLY A 116 -13.15 18.95 13.67
N LEU A 117 -12.91 17.64 13.70
CA LEU A 117 -13.12 16.80 14.86
C LEU A 117 -11.81 16.27 15.41
N LEU A 118 -11.69 16.20 16.73
CA LEU A 118 -10.65 15.45 17.42
C LEU A 118 -11.28 14.19 18.03
N TYR A 119 -10.73 13.02 17.69
CA TYR A 119 -11.18 11.75 18.28
C TYR A 119 -10.31 11.38 19.47
N ARG A 120 -10.93 10.91 20.55
CA ARG A 120 -10.26 10.39 21.75
C ARG A 120 -9.27 9.29 21.39
N ARG A 121 -9.65 8.36 20.51
CA ARG A 121 -8.78 7.26 20.03
C ARG A 121 -7.50 7.76 19.34
N ASP A 122 -7.61 8.81 18.53
CA ASP A 122 -6.46 9.35 17.79
C ASP A 122 -5.53 10.12 18.75
N LEU A 123 -6.10 10.85 19.71
CA LEU A 123 -5.34 11.52 20.76
C LEU A 123 -4.59 10.52 21.65
N LEU A 124 -5.26 9.45 22.08
CA LEU A 124 -4.64 8.40 22.89
C LEU A 124 -3.53 7.69 22.12
N ALA A 125 -3.76 7.35 20.84
CA ALA A 125 -2.73 6.79 19.99
C ALA A 125 -1.55 7.76 19.81
N TYR A 126 -1.82 9.06 19.67
CA TYR A 126 -0.77 10.08 19.58
C TYR A 126 0.07 10.15 20.87
N LEU A 127 -0.58 10.27 22.03
CA LEU A 127 0.09 10.38 23.33
C LEU A 127 0.89 9.12 23.70
N THR A 128 0.40 7.95 23.28
CA THR A 128 1.09 6.67 23.48
C THR A 128 2.13 6.36 22.40
N LYS A 129 2.35 7.28 21.43
CA LYS A 129 3.27 7.11 20.29
C LYS A 129 2.98 5.86 19.45
N ASN A 130 1.70 5.53 19.34
CA ASN A 130 1.19 4.35 18.65
C ASN A 130 0.28 4.71 17.47
N LEU A 131 0.44 5.89 16.87
CA LEU A 131 -0.24 6.17 15.60
C LEU A 131 0.31 5.25 14.52
N ARG A 132 -0.58 4.50 13.89
CA ARG A 132 -0.25 3.57 12.82
C ARG A 132 -0.96 3.99 11.53
N PRO A 133 -0.25 4.01 10.40
CA PRO A 133 -0.90 4.28 9.12
C PRO A 133 -1.82 3.11 8.74
N PRO A 134 -2.94 3.39 8.03
CA PRO A 134 -3.89 2.35 7.63
C PRO A 134 -3.33 1.38 6.58
N MET A 135 -2.32 1.82 5.83
CA MET A 135 -1.66 1.04 4.81
C MET A 135 -0.19 1.44 4.72
N VAL A 136 0.67 0.43 4.65
CA VAL A 136 2.10 0.60 4.34
C VAL A 136 2.39 -0.18 3.08
N ALA A 137 3.09 0.45 2.15
CA ALA A 137 3.71 -0.21 1.01
C ALA A 137 5.22 -0.23 1.23
N GLY A 138 5.90 -1.16 0.57
CA GLY A 138 7.34 -1.29 0.67
C GLY A 138 7.98 -1.82 -0.59
N MET A 139 9.31 -1.65 -0.65
CA MET A 139 10.15 -2.24 -1.67
C MET A 139 11.47 -2.70 -1.07
N ALA A 140 11.91 -3.88 -1.50
CA ALA A 140 13.27 -4.33 -1.30
C ALA A 140 14.22 -3.58 -2.24
N THR A 141 15.33 -3.10 -1.69
CA THR A 141 16.40 -2.48 -2.47
C THR A 141 17.75 -3.12 -2.17
N PRO A 142 18.75 -2.99 -3.06
CA PRO A 142 20.09 -3.48 -2.78
C PRO A 142 20.72 -2.82 -1.55
N LEU A 143 20.26 -1.62 -1.18
CA LEU A 143 20.74 -0.84 -0.04
C LEU A 143 19.96 -1.10 1.25
N GLY A 144 18.86 -1.84 1.21
CA GLY A 144 17.97 -2.03 2.36
C GLY A 144 16.49 -1.98 2.01
N VAL A 145 15.66 -1.85 3.03
CA VAL A 145 14.20 -1.75 2.89
C VAL A 145 13.77 -0.29 2.71
N TYR A 146 12.85 -0.07 1.78
CA TYR A 146 12.07 1.16 1.65
C TYR A 146 10.63 0.90 2.06
N LEU A 147 10.05 1.78 2.88
CA LEU A 147 8.63 1.76 3.24
C LEU A 147 7.99 3.12 2.99
N THR A 148 6.70 3.14 2.69
CA THR A 148 5.96 4.36 2.35
C THR A 148 4.48 4.23 2.67
N THR A 149 3.85 5.32 3.11
CA THR A 149 2.39 5.48 3.18
C THR A 149 1.84 6.22 1.95
N GLY A 150 2.74 6.64 1.05
CA GLY A 150 2.47 7.61 -0.02
C GLY A 150 2.64 9.07 0.43
N ALA A 151 2.46 9.37 1.71
CA ALA A 151 2.67 10.71 2.28
C ALA A 151 4.05 10.86 2.91
N VAL A 152 4.43 9.88 3.72
CA VAL A 152 5.72 9.78 4.36
C VAL A 152 6.38 8.46 3.98
N SER A 153 7.71 8.45 3.99
CA SER A 153 8.50 7.25 3.70
C SER A 153 9.53 7.00 4.79
N GLY A 154 10.13 5.81 4.82
CA GLY A 154 11.19 5.41 5.73
C GLY A 154 12.12 4.39 5.08
N GLY A 155 13.36 4.32 5.58
CA GLY A 155 14.40 3.44 5.05
C GLY A 155 15.19 4.06 3.89
N THR A 156 15.49 3.26 2.88
CA THR A 156 16.38 3.67 1.78
C THR A 156 15.77 4.75 0.89
N GLY A 157 16.53 5.78 0.52
CA GLY A 157 16.05 6.84 -0.37
C GLY A 157 15.95 6.45 -1.86
N ASN A 158 15.76 7.45 -2.72
CA ASN A 158 15.64 7.30 -4.18
C ASN A 158 16.80 6.51 -4.82
N ALA A 159 18.01 6.62 -4.28
CA ALA A 159 19.16 5.86 -4.77
C ALA A 159 18.96 4.34 -4.60
N GLY A 160 18.38 3.89 -3.48
CA GLY A 160 18.06 2.48 -3.27
C GLY A 160 17.04 1.99 -4.30
N LEU A 161 15.97 2.77 -4.51
CA LEU A 161 14.92 2.47 -5.49
C LEU A 161 15.46 2.38 -6.92
N PHE A 162 16.29 3.35 -7.32
CA PHE A 162 16.98 3.33 -8.60
C PHE A 162 17.84 2.08 -8.76
N LEU A 163 18.62 1.73 -7.73
CA LEU A 163 19.45 0.52 -7.74
C LEU A 163 18.64 -0.78 -7.77
N SER A 164 17.41 -0.80 -7.25
CA SER A 164 16.49 -1.93 -7.47
C SER A 164 16.22 -2.14 -8.95
N GLY A 165 15.92 -1.06 -9.68
CA GLY A 165 15.75 -1.08 -11.13
C GLY A 165 16.99 -1.60 -11.87
N VAL A 166 18.15 -1.06 -11.51
CA VAL A 166 19.45 -1.52 -12.04
C VAL A 166 19.64 -3.01 -11.79
N SER A 167 19.41 -3.47 -10.55
CA SER A 167 19.59 -4.87 -10.18
C SER A 167 18.65 -5.79 -10.97
N LEU A 168 17.38 -5.40 -11.14
CA LEU A 168 16.41 -6.16 -11.93
C LEU A 168 16.85 -6.29 -13.40
N SER A 169 17.24 -5.18 -14.05
CA SER A 169 17.77 -5.22 -15.42
C SER A 169 19.02 -6.08 -15.56
N VAL A 170 19.95 -5.96 -14.62
CA VAL A 170 21.18 -6.78 -14.63
C VAL A 170 20.83 -8.27 -14.53
N MET A 171 19.88 -8.65 -13.66
CA MET A 171 19.44 -10.05 -13.57
C MET A 171 18.73 -10.53 -14.84
N ILE A 172 17.94 -9.67 -15.49
CA ILE A 172 17.30 -9.98 -16.78
C ILE A 172 18.38 -10.25 -17.83
N ILE A 173 19.33 -9.34 -18.02
CA ILE A 173 20.42 -9.49 -19.00
C ILE A 173 21.26 -10.73 -18.67
N LEU A 174 21.66 -10.91 -17.42
CA LEU A 174 22.45 -12.05 -16.99
C LEU A 174 21.69 -13.37 -17.23
N SER A 175 20.39 -13.42 -16.97
CA SER A 175 19.58 -14.60 -17.26
C SER A 175 19.57 -14.95 -18.75
N ALA A 176 19.41 -13.95 -19.63
CA ALA A 176 19.44 -14.14 -21.07
C ALA A 176 20.81 -14.62 -21.56
N VAL A 177 21.90 -14.01 -21.08
CA VAL A 177 23.28 -14.41 -21.43
C VAL A 177 23.57 -15.83 -20.96
N MET A 178 23.19 -16.18 -19.72
CA MET A 178 23.39 -17.54 -19.20
C MET A 178 22.63 -18.58 -20.03
N VAL A 179 21.40 -18.28 -20.45
CA VAL A 179 20.61 -19.18 -21.29
C VAL A 179 21.20 -19.31 -22.69
N ASP A 180 21.66 -18.22 -23.31
CA ASP A 180 22.37 -18.27 -24.60
C ASP A 180 23.63 -19.14 -24.52
N LEU A 181 24.44 -18.99 -23.46
CA LEU A 181 25.63 -19.83 -23.26
C LEU A 181 25.28 -21.31 -23.09
N LEU A 182 24.21 -21.62 -22.33
CA LEU A 182 23.72 -22.99 -22.17
C LEU A 182 23.24 -23.58 -23.50
N GLN A 183 22.54 -22.79 -24.32
CA GLN A 183 22.08 -23.21 -25.65
C GLN A 183 23.24 -23.48 -26.61
N ARG A 184 24.27 -22.62 -26.60
CA ARG A 184 25.48 -22.84 -27.41
C ARG A 184 26.19 -24.11 -26.99
N GLY A 185 26.33 -24.35 -25.68
CA GLY A 185 26.89 -25.59 -25.15
C GLY A 185 26.08 -26.83 -25.55
N PHE A 186 24.75 -26.77 -25.43
CA PHE A 186 23.85 -27.83 -25.88
C PHE A 186 23.97 -28.10 -27.38
N SER A 187 24.06 -27.03 -28.20
CA SER A 187 24.19 -27.13 -29.65
C SER A 187 25.51 -27.78 -30.05
N MET A 188 26.61 -27.46 -29.34
CA MET A 188 27.92 -28.10 -29.56
C MET A 188 27.91 -29.59 -29.19
N LEU A 189 27.21 -29.98 -28.13
CA LEU A 189 27.17 -31.36 -27.66
C LEU A 189 26.25 -32.27 -28.49
N THR A 190 25.11 -31.75 -28.95
CA THR A 190 24.08 -32.54 -29.64
C THR A 190 24.10 -32.39 -31.16
N GLY A 191 24.78 -31.36 -31.68
CA GLY A 191 24.71 -30.97 -33.09
C GLY A 191 23.41 -30.28 -33.50
N ILE A 192 22.47 -30.07 -32.57
CA ILE A 192 21.20 -29.39 -32.84
C ILE A 192 21.41 -27.88 -32.73
N ASP A 193 21.27 -27.15 -33.85
CA ASP A 193 21.42 -25.69 -33.87
C ASP A 193 20.16 -25.00 -33.32
N VAL A 194 20.12 -24.79 -32.00
CA VAL A 194 19.00 -24.14 -31.31
C VAL A 194 18.80 -22.70 -31.78
N ALA A 195 19.87 -21.98 -32.11
CA ALA A 195 19.79 -20.60 -32.58
C ALA A 195 19.02 -20.51 -33.91
N ARG A 196 19.26 -21.44 -34.84
CA ARG A 196 18.48 -21.53 -36.09
C ARG A 196 17.02 -21.88 -35.85
N LEU A 197 16.73 -22.76 -34.89
CA LEU A 197 15.36 -23.10 -34.53
C LEU A 197 14.62 -21.87 -33.99
N LEU A 198 15.27 -21.08 -33.12
CA LEU A 198 14.70 -19.85 -32.57
C LEU A 198 14.54 -18.73 -33.60
N ALA A 199 15.43 -18.66 -34.59
CA ALA A 199 15.36 -17.67 -35.67
C ALA A 199 14.35 -18.04 -36.78
N SER A 200 13.82 -19.27 -36.77
CA SER A 200 12.87 -19.71 -37.78
C SER A 200 11.50 -19.03 -37.62
N PRO A 201 10.85 -18.58 -38.71
CA PRO A 201 9.51 -18.01 -38.62
C PRO A 201 8.52 -19.04 -38.06
N PRO A 202 7.58 -18.64 -37.18
CA PRO A 202 6.58 -19.56 -36.67
C PRO A 202 5.68 -20.06 -37.82
N LEU A 203 5.46 -21.37 -37.88
CA LEU A 203 4.59 -22.01 -38.89
C LEU A 203 3.14 -21.52 -38.81
N THR A 204 2.68 -21.14 -37.62
CA THR A 204 1.32 -20.69 -37.32
C THR A 204 1.33 -19.61 -36.25
N TYR A 205 0.36 -18.71 -36.26
CA TYR A 205 0.16 -17.74 -35.17
C TYR A 205 -0.52 -18.33 -33.92
N THR A 206 -0.93 -19.60 -33.98
CA THR A 206 -1.46 -20.39 -32.85
C THR A 206 -0.35 -21.16 -32.14
N PRO A 207 -0.54 -21.58 -30.86
CA PRO A 207 0.48 -22.32 -30.13
C PRO A 207 0.73 -23.66 -30.82
N ASN A 208 1.99 -23.96 -31.09
CA ASN A 208 2.37 -25.12 -31.88
C ASN A 208 3.53 -25.87 -31.23
N ILE A 209 3.53 -27.21 -31.33
CA ILE A 209 4.57 -28.07 -30.78
C ILE A 209 5.95 -27.81 -31.42
N TYR A 210 5.97 -27.27 -32.64
CA TYR A 210 7.23 -26.93 -33.32
C TYR A 210 7.94 -25.71 -32.72
N ASP A 211 7.26 -24.86 -31.95
CA ASP A 211 7.86 -23.72 -31.24
C ASP A 211 8.43 -24.13 -29.86
N ILE A 212 8.59 -25.43 -29.61
CA ILE A 212 9.06 -25.94 -28.30
C ILE A 212 10.40 -25.33 -27.87
N ALA A 213 11.31 -25.09 -28.81
CA ALA A 213 12.60 -24.45 -28.52
C ALA A 213 12.41 -23.03 -27.93
N PHE A 214 11.46 -22.26 -28.47
CA PHE A 214 11.13 -20.92 -27.98
C PHE A 214 10.50 -20.97 -26.58
N TYR A 215 9.52 -21.86 -26.37
CA TYR A 215 8.88 -22.01 -25.05
C TYR A 215 9.87 -22.47 -23.99
N LEU A 216 10.70 -23.47 -24.30
CA LEU A 216 11.74 -23.96 -23.39
C LEU A 216 12.78 -22.89 -23.07
N THR A 217 13.21 -22.12 -24.08
CA THR A 217 14.14 -21.00 -23.90
C THR A 217 13.56 -19.93 -22.99
N THR A 218 12.32 -19.53 -23.26
CA THR A 218 11.61 -18.51 -22.46
C THR A 218 11.43 -18.98 -21.02
N ALA A 219 10.94 -20.21 -20.83
CA ALA A 219 10.76 -20.80 -19.52
C ALA A 219 12.10 -20.91 -18.76
N LEU A 220 13.17 -21.36 -19.42
CA LEU A 220 14.48 -21.46 -18.82
C LEU A 220 15.03 -20.08 -18.41
N THR A 221 14.80 -19.06 -19.23
CA THR A 221 15.21 -17.67 -18.93
C THR A 221 14.50 -17.14 -17.70
N ILE A 222 13.18 -17.34 -17.61
CA ILE A 222 12.38 -16.98 -16.43
C ILE A 222 12.86 -17.74 -15.19
N VAL A 223 13.15 -19.03 -15.30
CA VAL A 223 13.67 -19.85 -14.20
C VAL A 223 15.03 -19.33 -13.74
N VAL A 224 15.97 -19.07 -14.66
CA VAL A 224 17.30 -18.53 -14.31
C VAL A 224 17.16 -17.16 -13.64
N PHE A 225 16.32 -16.27 -14.17
CA PHE A 225 16.03 -14.97 -13.54
C PHE A 225 15.53 -15.14 -12.10
N PHE A 226 14.59 -16.05 -11.88
CA PHE A 226 14.04 -16.32 -10.55
C PHE A 226 15.05 -16.96 -9.60
N VAL A 227 15.95 -17.81 -10.10
CA VAL A 227 17.08 -18.33 -9.33
C VAL A 227 18.02 -17.19 -8.94
N LEU A 228 18.40 -16.30 -9.88
CA LEU A 228 19.23 -15.13 -9.60
C LEU A 228 18.60 -14.21 -8.54
N MET A 229 17.30 -13.92 -8.67
CA MET A 229 16.52 -13.18 -7.67
C MET A 229 16.60 -13.84 -6.29
N ARG A 230 16.36 -15.16 -6.22
CA ARG A 230 16.35 -15.93 -4.97
C ARG A 230 17.69 -15.91 -4.27
N VAL A 231 18.79 -16.12 -5.01
CA VAL A 231 20.14 -16.14 -4.43
C VAL A 231 20.61 -14.74 -4.03
N SER A 232 20.12 -13.70 -4.71
CA SER A 232 20.49 -12.31 -4.41
C SER A 232 20.09 -11.89 -2.97
N PRO A 233 20.73 -10.82 -2.42
CA PRO A 233 20.29 -10.21 -1.17
C PRO A 233 18.88 -9.62 -1.21
N LEU A 234 18.34 -9.30 -2.40
CA LEU A 234 17.01 -8.68 -2.53
C LEU A 234 15.91 -9.55 -1.96
N ALA A 235 15.96 -10.88 -2.16
CA ALA A 235 14.96 -11.79 -1.61
C ALA A 235 14.92 -11.77 -0.07
N GLY A 236 16.05 -11.49 0.60
CA GLY A 236 16.08 -11.36 2.06
C GLY A 236 15.56 -10.00 2.53
N TYR A 237 15.90 -8.91 1.84
CA TYR A 237 15.32 -7.59 2.13
C TYR A 237 13.81 -7.56 1.87
N HIS A 238 13.32 -8.27 0.86
CA HIS A 238 11.89 -8.40 0.56
C HIS A 238 11.13 -9.14 1.65
N ALA A 239 11.70 -10.22 2.18
CA ALA A 239 11.13 -10.87 3.37
C ALA A 239 11.10 -9.94 4.58
N ALA A 240 12.20 -9.22 4.84
CA ALA A 240 12.27 -8.27 5.95
C ALA A 240 11.26 -7.12 5.81
N GLU A 241 11.02 -6.65 4.60
CA GLU A 241 9.99 -5.66 4.28
C GLU A 241 8.59 -6.19 4.64
N HIS A 242 8.19 -7.34 4.10
CA HIS A 242 6.90 -7.97 4.42
C HIS A 242 6.72 -8.23 5.91
N MET A 243 7.75 -8.78 6.57
CA MET A 243 7.71 -9.06 8.01
C MET A 243 7.53 -7.78 8.83
N THR A 244 8.20 -6.70 8.45
CA THR A 244 8.05 -5.40 9.11
C THR A 244 6.67 -4.83 8.90
N VAL A 245 6.14 -4.90 7.67
CA VAL A 245 4.79 -4.42 7.35
C VAL A 245 3.73 -5.19 8.14
N HIS A 246 3.81 -6.52 8.20
CA HIS A 246 2.92 -7.33 9.04
C HIS A 246 2.96 -6.93 10.52
N ALA A 247 4.15 -6.65 11.07
CA ALA A 247 4.28 -6.17 12.44
C ALA A 247 3.61 -4.80 12.64
N ILE A 248 3.75 -3.88 11.69
CA ILE A 248 3.07 -2.57 11.73
C ILE A 248 1.55 -2.75 11.70
N GLU A 249 1.05 -3.59 10.78
CA GLU A 249 -0.38 -3.84 10.59
C GLU A 249 -1.03 -4.57 11.77
N SER A 250 -0.26 -5.41 12.47
CA SER A 250 -0.70 -6.12 13.68
C SER A 250 -0.58 -5.26 14.95
N GLY A 251 -0.05 -4.03 14.85
CA GLY A 251 0.18 -3.16 16.01
C GLY A 251 1.33 -3.60 16.93
N GLU A 252 2.18 -4.52 16.45
CA GLU A 252 3.29 -5.08 17.22
C GLU A 252 4.46 -4.09 17.38
N VAL A 253 5.30 -4.38 18.37
CA VAL A 253 6.54 -3.65 18.57
C VAL A 253 7.54 -4.03 17.48
N LEU A 254 8.22 -3.03 16.90
CA LEU A 254 9.24 -3.26 15.87
C LEU A 254 10.57 -3.67 16.51
N ASP A 255 10.60 -4.88 17.07
CA ASP A 255 11.80 -5.51 17.60
C ASP A 255 12.12 -6.83 16.87
N PRO A 256 13.39 -7.28 16.84
CA PRO A 256 13.80 -8.46 16.09
C PRO A 256 13.01 -9.73 16.44
N GLU A 257 12.63 -9.89 17.70
CA GLU A 257 11.87 -11.05 18.17
C GLU A 257 10.45 -11.11 17.57
N PHE A 258 9.74 -9.97 17.56
CA PHE A 258 8.37 -9.90 17.06
C PHE A 258 8.34 -9.90 15.53
N VAL A 259 9.18 -9.06 14.91
CA VAL A 259 9.24 -8.96 13.44
C VAL A 259 9.76 -10.26 12.81
N GLY A 260 10.72 -10.92 13.45
CA GLY A 260 11.27 -12.19 12.95
C GLY A 260 10.28 -13.36 12.92
N ARG A 261 9.17 -13.28 13.67
CA ARG A 261 8.09 -14.29 13.69
C ARG A 261 7.00 -14.01 12.64
N MET A 262 7.02 -12.84 12.00
CA MET A 262 6.00 -12.46 11.04
C MET A 262 6.08 -13.30 9.75
N PRO A 263 4.97 -13.51 9.03
CA PRO A 263 5.01 -14.21 7.76
C PRO A 263 5.85 -13.47 6.71
N ARG A 264 6.60 -14.20 5.89
CA ARG A 264 7.34 -13.62 4.74
C ARG A 264 6.44 -13.37 3.52
N VAL A 265 5.23 -13.93 3.51
CA VAL A 265 4.26 -13.77 2.42
C VAL A 265 3.27 -12.67 2.81
N HIS A 266 3.07 -11.69 1.93
CA HIS A 266 2.15 -10.59 2.14
C HIS A 266 1.05 -10.56 1.06
N PRO A 267 -0.24 -10.50 1.44
CA PRO A 267 -1.35 -10.57 0.49
C PRO A 267 -1.42 -9.34 -0.45
N ARG A 268 -0.86 -8.20 -0.04
CA ARG A 268 -0.87 -6.95 -0.82
C ARG A 268 0.44 -6.67 -1.58
N CYS A 269 1.36 -7.63 -1.63
CA CYS A 269 2.62 -7.47 -2.36
C CYS A 269 2.37 -7.30 -3.87
N GLY A 270 3.08 -6.36 -4.50
CA GLY A 270 3.03 -6.14 -5.96
C GLY A 270 3.46 -7.38 -6.78
N THR A 271 4.23 -8.30 -6.19
CA THR A 271 4.57 -9.59 -6.81
C THR A 271 3.32 -10.40 -7.17
N ASN A 272 2.22 -10.28 -6.41
CA ASN A 272 0.98 -10.96 -6.75
C ASN A 272 0.42 -10.46 -8.09
N LEU A 273 0.44 -9.14 -8.31
CA LEU A 273 -0.02 -8.54 -9.56
C LEU A 273 0.92 -8.89 -10.73
N LEU A 274 2.23 -8.83 -10.51
CA LEU A 274 3.22 -9.18 -11.54
C LEU A 274 3.11 -10.66 -11.94
N ALA A 275 2.91 -11.55 -10.97
CA ALA A 275 2.64 -12.97 -11.22
C ALA A 275 1.38 -13.18 -12.05
N ALA A 276 0.28 -12.50 -11.68
CA ALA A 276 -0.98 -12.54 -12.41
C ALA A 276 -0.78 -12.11 -13.87
N ALA A 277 -0.12 -10.97 -14.08
CA ALA A 277 0.16 -10.42 -15.41
C ALA A 277 1.07 -11.35 -16.22
N GLY A 278 2.12 -11.92 -15.61
CA GLY A 278 3.03 -12.86 -16.27
C GLY A 278 2.31 -14.13 -16.71
N VAL A 279 1.51 -14.74 -15.84
CA VAL A 279 0.69 -15.92 -16.19
C VAL A 279 -0.31 -15.56 -17.28
N PHE A 280 -0.97 -14.40 -17.17
CA PHE A 280 -1.92 -13.95 -18.19
C PHE A 280 -1.27 -13.79 -19.56
N VAL A 281 -0.10 -13.14 -19.65
CA VAL A 281 0.65 -12.98 -20.90
C VAL A 281 1.07 -14.34 -21.46
N ILE A 282 1.61 -15.24 -20.63
CA ILE A 282 1.99 -16.59 -21.07
C ILE A 282 0.78 -17.34 -21.63
N LEU A 283 -0.37 -17.28 -20.97
CA LEU A 283 -1.59 -17.95 -21.43
C LEU A 283 -2.15 -17.33 -22.71
N THR A 284 -2.06 -16.02 -22.89
CA THR A 284 -2.77 -15.29 -23.96
C THR A 284 -1.93 -14.99 -25.20
N THR A 285 -0.60 -14.96 -25.10
CA THR A 285 0.33 -14.59 -26.21
C THR A 285 0.13 -15.33 -27.52
N LYS A 286 -0.51 -16.51 -27.50
CA LYS A 286 -0.78 -17.32 -28.68
C LYS A 286 -2.26 -17.73 -28.82
N MET A 287 -3.17 -17.14 -28.02
CA MET A 287 -4.59 -17.43 -28.13
C MET A 287 -5.25 -16.55 -29.20
N SER A 288 -5.91 -17.17 -30.18
CA SER A 288 -6.65 -16.46 -31.22
C SER A 288 -8.15 -16.29 -30.89
N SER A 289 -8.69 -17.06 -29.94
CA SER A 289 -10.12 -17.03 -29.60
C SER A 289 -10.41 -16.08 -28.43
N SER A 290 -11.39 -15.19 -28.59
CA SER A 290 -11.86 -14.30 -27.52
C SER A 290 -12.41 -15.07 -26.30
N VAL A 291 -13.03 -16.24 -26.53
CA VAL A 291 -13.51 -17.13 -25.46
C VAL A 291 -12.35 -17.67 -24.62
N GLY A 292 -11.28 -18.10 -25.28
CA GLY A 292 -10.09 -18.58 -24.59
C GLY A 292 -9.40 -17.49 -23.76
N VAL A 293 -9.30 -16.27 -24.28
CA VAL A 293 -8.74 -15.12 -23.52
C VAL A 293 -9.61 -14.82 -22.29
N LEU A 294 -10.94 -14.87 -22.42
CA LEU A 294 -11.86 -14.68 -21.30
C LEU A 294 -11.68 -15.77 -20.22
N LEU A 295 -11.56 -17.04 -20.63
CA LEU A 295 -11.28 -18.13 -19.69
C LEU A 295 -9.93 -17.98 -19.00
N ALA A 296 -8.88 -17.59 -19.72
CA ALA A 296 -7.57 -17.29 -19.14
C ALA A 296 -7.65 -16.16 -18.11
N LEU A 297 -8.43 -15.10 -18.41
CA LEU A 297 -8.67 -14.01 -17.46
C LEU A 297 -9.37 -14.52 -16.19
N VAL A 298 -10.43 -15.34 -16.32
CA VAL A 298 -11.14 -15.91 -15.18
C VAL A 298 -10.20 -16.75 -14.32
N VAL A 299 -9.39 -17.63 -14.94
CA VAL A 299 -8.41 -18.47 -14.23
C VAL A 299 -7.39 -17.60 -13.48
N VAL A 300 -6.85 -16.55 -14.11
CA VAL A 300 -5.89 -15.65 -13.48
C VAL A 300 -6.53 -14.89 -12.33
N VAL A 301 -7.73 -14.33 -12.51
CA VAL A 301 -8.44 -13.57 -11.46
C VAL A 301 -8.79 -14.44 -10.25
N ILE A 302 -9.07 -15.73 -10.45
CA ILE A 302 -9.32 -16.67 -9.34
C ILE A 302 -8.00 -17.11 -8.70
N GLY A 303 -6.98 -17.43 -9.50
CA GLY A 303 -5.74 -18.08 -9.04
C GLY A 303 -4.60 -17.14 -8.62
N TRP A 304 -4.64 -15.86 -8.96
CA TRP A 304 -3.46 -14.98 -8.85
C TRP A 304 -2.92 -14.84 -7.42
N ARG A 305 -3.79 -14.85 -6.40
CA ARG A 305 -3.36 -14.75 -4.99
C ARG A 305 -2.59 -16.00 -4.57
N ALA A 306 -3.01 -17.18 -5.02
CA ALA A 306 -2.34 -18.44 -4.69
C ALA A 306 -0.99 -18.53 -5.41
N VAL A 307 -0.95 -18.26 -6.72
CA VAL A 307 0.29 -18.24 -7.51
C VAL A 307 1.27 -17.21 -6.98
N GLY A 308 0.79 -16.01 -6.67
CA GLY A 308 1.59 -14.93 -6.12
C GLY A 308 2.16 -15.27 -4.73
N SER A 309 1.36 -15.86 -3.85
CA SER A 309 1.82 -16.32 -2.52
C SER A 309 2.89 -17.41 -2.64
N TRP A 310 2.70 -18.34 -3.57
CA TRP A 310 3.68 -19.39 -3.88
C TRP A 310 5.00 -18.79 -4.39
N LEU A 311 4.93 -17.86 -5.36
CA LEU A 311 6.11 -17.16 -5.88
C LEU A 311 6.80 -16.36 -4.78
N GLN A 312 6.07 -15.69 -3.92
CA GLN A 312 6.65 -14.99 -2.77
C GLN A 312 7.43 -15.94 -1.88
N TYR A 313 6.82 -17.05 -1.46
CA TYR A 313 7.43 -17.96 -0.50
C TYR A 313 8.68 -18.66 -1.05
N PHE A 314 8.59 -19.20 -2.27
CA PHE A 314 9.64 -20.04 -2.85
C PHE A 314 10.66 -19.26 -3.68
N VAL A 315 10.25 -18.16 -4.31
CA VAL A 315 11.07 -17.46 -5.31
C VAL A 315 11.53 -16.10 -4.81
N THR A 316 10.61 -15.18 -4.54
CA THR A 316 10.96 -13.76 -4.37
C THR A 316 11.28 -13.37 -2.93
N THR A 317 11.07 -14.22 -1.94
CA THR A 317 11.43 -13.96 -0.53
C THR A 317 12.20 -15.13 0.08
N LYS A 318 13.30 -14.89 0.80
CA LYS A 318 14.02 -15.91 1.60
C LYS A 318 14.11 -15.49 3.06
N GLU A 319 14.49 -16.39 3.96
CA GLU A 319 14.71 -16.00 5.35
C GLU A 319 15.72 -14.85 5.45
N PRO A 320 15.35 -13.72 6.08
CA PRO A 320 16.24 -12.59 6.17
C PRO A 320 17.37 -12.87 7.17
N SER A 321 18.59 -12.45 6.82
CA SER A 321 19.66 -12.32 7.82
C SER A 321 19.30 -11.27 8.87
N ALA A 322 19.97 -11.31 10.03
CA ALA A 322 19.79 -10.32 11.09
C ALA A 322 19.98 -8.87 10.59
N ARG A 323 20.94 -8.63 9.69
CA ARG A 323 21.16 -7.32 9.07
C ARG A 323 19.99 -6.88 8.18
N GLN A 324 19.42 -7.79 7.41
CA GLN A 324 18.27 -7.50 6.54
C GLN A 324 17.02 -7.22 7.37
N LEU A 325 16.76 -8.04 8.39
CA LEU A 325 15.66 -7.84 9.33
C LEU A 325 15.79 -6.50 10.05
N ALA A 326 16.99 -6.17 10.53
CA ALA A 326 17.29 -4.87 11.15
C ALA A 326 17.07 -3.69 10.19
N SER A 327 17.37 -3.85 8.89
CA SER A 327 17.08 -2.83 7.89
C SER A 327 15.56 -2.59 7.74
N GLY A 328 14.76 -3.66 7.73
CA GLY A 328 13.29 -3.56 7.75
C GLY A 328 12.79 -2.82 8.98
N ILE A 329 13.21 -3.25 10.16
CA ILE A 329 12.86 -2.63 11.45
C ILE A 329 13.22 -1.14 11.48
N ALA A 330 14.43 -0.78 11.04
CA ALA A 330 14.89 0.61 10.99
C ALA A 330 14.03 1.45 10.03
N ALA A 331 13.69 0.92 8.86
CA ALA A 331 12.79 1.58 7.91
C ALA A 331 11.39 1.76 8.51
N GLY A 332 10.86 0.75 9.22
CA GLY A 332 9.57 0.80 9.90
C GLY A 332 9.52 1.84 11.01
N ARG A 333 10.53 1.87 11.88
CA ARG A 333 10.64 2.87 12.95
C ARG A 333 10.70 4.28 12.37
N GLN A 334 11.55 4.51 11.37
CA GLN A 334 11.64 5.82 10.71
C GLN A 334 10.32 6.24 10.05
N LEU A 335 9.60 5.31 9.42
CA LEU A 335 8.29 5.58 8.83
C LEU A 335 7.28 5.99 9.90
N LEU A 336 7.19 5.24 11.00
CA LEU A 336 6.27 5.51 12.10
C LEU A 336 6.59 6.81 12.81
N ASP A 337 7.87 7.12 13.05
CA ASP A 337 8.30 8.38 13.65
C ASP A 337 7.89 9.58 12.79
N ARG A 338 8.02 9.49 11.46
CA ARG A 338 7.56 10.52 10.53
C ARG A 338 6.03 10.60 10.46
N TYR A 339 5.36 9.45 10.47
CA TYR A 339 3.90 9.40 10.50
C TYR A 339 3.33 10.01 11.78
N GLN A 340 3.98 9.79 12.91
CA GLN A 340 3.62 10.36 14.22
C GLN A 340 3.73 11.90 14.22
N GLN A 341 4.66 12.47 13.44
CA GLN A 341 4.82 13.91 13.27
C GLN A 341 3.74 14.51 12.35
N GLU A 342 3.30 13.77 11.33
CA GLU A 342 2.36 14.25 10.29
C GLU A 342 1.22 13.24 9.99
N PRO A 343 0.38 12.83 10.96
CA PRO A 343 -0.47 11.64 10.82
C PRO A 343 -1.65 11.79 9.86
N ASN A 344 -2.17 13.00 9.68
CA ASN A 344 -3.28 13.31 8.77
C ASN A 344 -2.83 14.05 7.51
N ARG A 345 -1.53 13.99 7.16
CA ARG A 345 -1.05 14.65 5.95
C ARG A 345 -1.60 14.00 4.69
N ILE A 346 -2.22 14.82 3.85
CA ILE A 346 -2.73 14.40 2.55
C ILE A 346 -1.69 14.79 1.49
N PRO A 347 -0.98 13.83 0.88
CA PRO A 347 0.00 14.13 -0.15
C PRO A 347 -0.71 14.55 -1.44
N SER A 348 -0.04 15.39 -2.23
CA SER A 348 -0.49 15.66 -3.59
C SER A 348 -0.45 14.37 -4.44
N PRO A 349 -1.26 14.26 -5.51
CA PRO A 349 -1.22 13.09 -6.39
C PRO A 349 0.19 12.81 -6.94
N PHE A 350 0.93 13.86 -7.29
CA PHE A 350 2.30 13.74 -7.78
C PHE A 350 3.26 13.22 -6.70
N GLU A 351 3.18 13.78 -5.49
CA GLU A 351 3.98 13.33 -4.35
C GLU A 351 3.70 11.86 -4.04
N ARG A 352 2.43 11.44 -4.08
CA ARG A 352 2.05 10.05 -3.86
C ARG A 352 2.69 9.13 -4.91
N ILE A 353 2.63 9.50 -6.19
CA ILE A 353 3.25 8.72 -7.29
C ILE A 353 4.77 8.62 -7.09
N TRP A 354 5.40 9.74 -6.74
CA TRP A 354 6.84 9.78 -6.49
C TRP A 354 7.25 8.89 -5.32
N ASN A 355 6.50 8.95 -4.21
CA ASN A 355 6.76 8.19 -3.00
C ASN A 355 6.37 6.71 -3.10
N ILE A 356 5.68 6.27 -4.17
CA ILE A 356 5.51 4.84 -4.47
C ILE A 356 6.82 4.26 -4.99
N GLY A 357 7.73 5.07 -5.53
CA GLY A 357 9.07 4.64 -5.94
C GLY A 357 9.16 3.91 -7.29
N PHE A 358 8.04 3.74 -8.00
CA PHE A 358 7.98 3.08 -9.30
C PHE A 358 8.82 3.82 -10.36
N LEU A 359 8.79 5.15 -10.38
CA LEU A 359 9.52 5.96 -11.35
C LEU A 359 11.04 5.81 -11.21
N GLN A 360 11.53 5.75 -9.98
CA GLN A 360 12.94 5.59 -9.65
C GLN A 360 13.43 4.21 -10.08
N THR A 361 12.66 3.16 -9.78
CA THR A 361 12.94 1.79 -10.23
C THR A 361 12.91 1.68 -11.76
N ALA A 362 11.90 2.26 -12.41
CA ALA A 362 11.81 2.28 -13.87
C ALA A 362 13.00 3.01 -14.52
N ALA A 363 13.40 4.15 -13.96
CA ALA A 363 14.58 4.89 -14.43
C ALA A 363 15.85 4.04 -14.36
N GLY A 364 16.11 3.37 -13.23
CA GLY A 364 17.26 2.49 -13.09
C GLY A 364 17.24 1.32 -14.07
N MET A 365 16.07 0.74 -14.29
CA MET A 365 15.88 -0.33 -15.25
C MET A 365 16.19 0.12 -16.69
N VAL A 366 15.60 1.24 -17.12
CA VAL A 366 15.78 1.82 -18.46
C VAL A 366 17.23 2.23 -18.70
N THR A 367 17.91 2.81 -17.71
CA THR A 367 19.33 3.20 -17.84
C THR A 367 20.20 1.99 -18.21
N VAL A 368 20.02 0.85 -17.52
CA VAL A 368 20.81 -0.35 -17.81
C VAL A 368 20.50 -0.91 -19.19
N LEU A 369 19.22 -0.98 -19.56
CA LEU A 369 18.81 -1.49 -20.88
C LEU A 369 19.35 -0.61 -22.02
N TYR A 370 19.31 0.70 -21.85
CA TYR A 370 19.86 1.66 -22.81
C TYR A 370 21.38 1.52 -22.96
N LEU A 371 22.12 1.41 -21.84
CA LEU A 371 23.57 1.18 -21.87
C LEU A 371 23.92 -0.16 -22.53
N ALA A 372 23.15 -1.21 -22.22
CA ALA A 372 23.34 -2.53 -22.82
C ALA A 372 23.15 -2.49 -24.34
N GLN A 373 22.15 -1.74 -24.83
CA GLN A 373 21.93 -1.48 -26.25
C GLN A 373 23.10 -0.76 -26.92
N LEU A 374 23.65 0.28 -26.28
CA LEU A 374 24.81 1.01 -26.81
C LEU A 374 26.04 0.12 -26.97
N VAL A 375 26.25 -0.81 -26.03
CA VAL A 375 27.39 -1.74 -26.04
C VAL A 375 27.18 -2.88 -27.05
N MET A 376 25.97 -3.41 -27.17
CA MET A 376 25.67 -4.57 -28.03
C MET A 376 25.32 -4.22 -29.47
N GLY A 377 25.15 -2.94 -29.82
CA GLY A 377 24.97 -2.48 -31.20
C GLY A 377 23.64 -2.84 -31.87
N TYR A 378 22.62 -3.26 -31.10
CA TYR A 378 21.28 -3.60 -31.60
C TYR A 378 20.18 -2.83 -30.89
N SER A 379 19.23 -2.28 -31.66
CA SER A 379 18.00 -1.68 -31.16
C SER A 379 17.02 -2.74 -30.64
N VAL A 380 16.81 -2.77 -29.33
CA VAL A 380 15.74 -3.53 -28.68
C VAL A 380 14.65 -2.55 -28.25
N LEU A 381 13.92 -2.03 -29.23
CA LEU A 381 12.59 -1.45 -29.07
C LEU A 381 11.71 -1.93 -30.21
#